data_AF-A0A0F2JP38-F1
#
_entry.id   AF-A0A0F2JP38-F1
#
_cell.length_a   1.000
_cell.length_b   1.000
_cell.length_c   1.000
_cell.angle_alpha   90.00
_cell.angle_beta   90.00
_cell.angle_gamma   90.00
#
_symmetry.space_group_name_H-M   'P 1'
#
loop_
_entity.id
_entity.type
_entity.pdbx_description
1 polymer ?
#
loop_
_entity_poly.entity_id
_entity_poly.type
_entity_poly.pdbx_seq_one_letter_code
_entity_poly.pdbx_strand_id
1 'polypeptide(L)'
;MKNSDASVIAGTVSSPPSVAALIKQAREVNLKALMIADGLGYAGDWYKMTGDASNGILDNVPLFATDKAKKFATDFKAKYNIEPSAAAAGQVYDWTRFFIKAANETLKEYGSLNSANLLKYGQEKVMTGKVAFDEGIIMKQLKFDETSAPDPIVGQGNYIFPVVQYFGGKETVIWPSEQKSAVLKMPDFAK
;
A
#
# COMPACT_ATOMS: atom_id res chain seq x y z
N MET A 1 -25.47 -5.89 7.61
CA MET A 1 -24.39 -5.75 8.59
C MET A 1 -24.89 -5.87 10.02
N LYS A 2 -25.79 -5.01 10.51
CA LYS A 2 -26.34 -5.16 11.88
C LYS A 2 -27.04 -6.50 12.14
N ASN A 3 -27.76 -7.03 11.16
CA ASN A 3 -28.55 -8.24 11.31
C ASN A 3 -27.77 -9.54 10.99
N SER A 4 -26.44 -9.45 10.80
CA SER A 4 -25.63 -10.60 10.38
C SER A 4 -24.68 -11.13 11.46
N ASP A 5 -24.75 -10.60 12.69
CA ASP A 5 -23.86 -10.95 13.83
C ASP A 5 -22.36 -10.94 13.50
N ALA A 6 -21.96 -10.19 12.47
CA ALA A 6 -20.60 -10.19 11.97
C ALA A 6 -19.68 -9.42 12.92
N SER A 7 -18.66 -10.11 13.47
CA SER A 7 -17.65 -9.48 14.34
C SER A 7 -16.55 -8.75 13.57
N VAL A 8 -16.45 -8.98 12.26
CA VAL A 8 -15.50 -8.34 11.36
C VAL A 8 -16.20 -7.90 10.08
N ILE A 9 -15.88 -6.69 9.62
CA ILE A 9 -16.23 -6.20 8.29
C ILE A 9 -14.93 -5.86 7.59
N ALA A 10 -14.74 -6.41 6.41
CA ALA A 10 -13.56 -6.18 5.60
C ALA A 10 -13.97 -5.81 4.18
N GLY A 11 -13.27 -4.85 3.59
CA GLY A 11 -13.45 -4.52 2.19
C GLY A 11 -12.42 -3.51 1.70
N THR A 12 -12.24 -3.51 0.39
CA THR A 12 -11.46 -2.51 -0.33
C THR A 12 -12.39 -1.43 -0.88
N VAL A 13 -12.05 -0.16 -0.64
CA VAL A 13 -12.81 0.98 -1.14
C VAL A 13 -11.84 2.00 -1.76
N SER A 14 -11.90 2.15 -3.08
CA SER A 14 -11.00 3.04 -3.84
C SER A 14 -11.50 4.49 -3.94
N SER A 15 -12.68 4.80 -3.41
CA SER A 15 -13.27 6.15 -3.38
C SER A 15 -13.13 6.75 -1.98
N PRO A 16 -12.30 7.81 -1.79
CA PRO A 16 -12.14 8.45 -0.49
C PRO A 16 -13.47 8.90 0.15
N PRO A 17 -14.43 9.51 -0.59
CA PRO A 17 -15.73 9.86 -0.01
C PRO A 17 -16.52 8.64 0.49
N SER A 18 -16.47 7.54 -0.25
CA SER A 18 -17.23 6.32 0.09
C SER A 18 -16.66 5.63 1.33
N VAL A 19 -15.33 5.52 1.45
CA VAL A 19 -14.71 4.90 2.64
C VAL A 19 -14.96 5.77 3.88
N ALA A 20 -14.86 7.10 3.74
CA ALA A 20 -15.15 8.00 4.85
C ALA A 20 -16.62 7.95 5.28
N ALA A 21 -17.56 7.88 4.33
CA ALA A 21 -18.98 7.73 4.63
C ALA A 21 -19.27 6.41 5.36
N LEU A 22 -18.71 5.29 4.88
CA LEU A 22 -18.86 3.98 5.50
C LEU A 22 -18.37 3.97 6.97
N ILE A 23 -17.17 4.51 7.21
CA ILE A 23 -16.57 4.57 8.55
C ILE A 23 -17.43 5.42 9.49
N LYS A 24 -17.85 6.61 9.05
CA LYS A 24 -18.68 7.51 9.87
C LYS A 24 -20.05 6.90 10.17
N GLN A 25 -20.73 6.37 9.16
CA GLN A 25 -22.03 5.71 9.35
C GLN A 25 -21.92 4.50 10.28
N ALA A 26 -20.86 3.70 10.18
CA ALA A 26 -20.63 2.58 11.09
C ALA A 26 -20.53 3.03 12.56
N ARG A 27 -19.94 4.19 12.83
CA ARG A 27 -19.91 4.80 14.17
C ARG A 27 -21.27 5.32 14.60
N GLU A 28 -21.95 6.08 13.75
CA GLU A 28 -23.28 6.65 14.03
C GLU A 28 -24.29 5.57 14.43
N VAL A 29 -24.22 4.41 13.78
CA VAL A 29 -25.13 3.30 14.06
C VAL A 29 -24.62 2.36 15.15
N ASN A 30 -23.51 2.64 15.82
CA ASN A 30 -22.89 1.78 16.84
C ASN A 30 -22.64 0.34 16.35
N LEU A 31 -22.11 0.19 15.14
CA LEU A 31 -21.81 -1.12 14.58
C LEU A 31 -20.72 -1.84 15.40
N LYS A 32 -21.07 -3.03 15.90
CA LYS A 32 -20.22 -3.85 16.78
C LYS A 32 -19.31 -4.80 16.02
N ALA A 33 -18.42 -4.25 15.20
CA ALA A 33 -17.52 -5.04 14.38
C ALA A 33 -16.16 -4.36 14.23
N LEU A 34 -15.07 -5.14 14.26
CA LEU A 34 -13.76 -4.68 13.82
C LEU A 34 -13.82 -4.43 12.32
N MET A 35 -13.30 -3.29 11.87
CA MET A 35 -13.36 -2.91 10.46
C MET A 35 -11.96 -2.89 9.85
N ILE A 36 -11.81 -3.60 8.73
CA ILE A 36 -10.68 -3.52 7.80
C ILE A 36 -11.16 -2.72 6.59
N ALA A 37 -10.67 -1.49 6.46
CA ALA A 37 -10.98 -0.60 5.36
C ALA A 37 -9.73 -0.40 4.51
N ASP A 38 -9.46 -1.37 3.64
CA ASP A 38 -8.39 -1.26 2.66
C ASP A 38 -8.67 -0.10 1.69
N GLY A 39 -7.75 0.86 1.63
CA GLY A 39 -7.89 2.07 0.83
C GLY A 39 -8.12 3.36 1.62
N LEU A 40 -8.32 3.30 2.95
CA LEU A 40 -8.46 4.50 3.78
C LEU A 40 -7.22 5.40 3.66
N GLY A 41 -6.03 4.82 3.83
CA GLY A 41 -4.76 5.55 3.82
C GLY A 41 -4.24 5.90 2.42
N TYR A 42 -4.97 5.57 1.36
CA TYR A 42 -4.51 5.86 0.00
C TYR A 42 -4.58 7.37 -0.29
N ALA A 43 -5.56 8.06 0.31
CA ALA A 43 -5.68 9.52 0.26
C ALA A 43 -4.85 10.17 1.39
N GLY A 44 -4.00 11.14 1.05
CA GLY A 44 -3.13 11.81 2.04
C GLY A 44 -3.87 12.65 3.10
N ASP A 45 -5.15 12.94 2.89
CA ASP A 45 -6.00 13.74 3.77
C ASP A 45 -7.12 12.93 4.46
N TRP A 46 -6.98 11.60 4.50
CA TRP A 46 -7.96 10.66 5.06
C TRP A 46 -8.51 11.07 6.44
N TYR A 47 -7.66 11.62 7.32
CA TYR A 47 -8.07 12.01 8.67
C TYR A 47 -8.99 13.23 8.67
N LYS A 48 -8.82 14.18 7.73
CA LYS A 48 -9.74 15.32 7.60
C LYS A 48 -11.15 14.86 7.24
N MET A 49 -11.28 13.76 6.51
CA MET A 49 -12.57 13.23 6.04
C MET A 49 -13.30 12.37 7.08
N THR A 50 -12.54 11.70 7.94
CA THR A 50 -13.04 10.69 8.88
C THR A 50 -13.01 11.15 10.34
N GLY A 51 -12.07 12.02 10.72
CA GLY A 51 -11.83 12.40 12.11
C GLY A 51 -11.66 11.17 13.00
N ASP A 52 -12.13 11.27 14.24
CA ASP A 52 -11.99 10.20 15.24
C ASP A 52 -12.79 8.93 14.91
N ALA A 53 -13.68 8.96 13.92
CA ALA A 53 -14.36 7.76 13.46
C ALA A 53 -13.39 6.70 12.92
N SER A 54 -12.23 7.14 12.40
CA SER A 54 -11.14 6.28 11.93
C SER A 54 -10.40 5.53 13.05
N ASN A 55 -10.55 5.94 14.31
CA ASN A 55 -9.84 5.30 15.41
C ASN A 55 -10.20 3.80 15.50
N GLY A 56 -9.16 2.96 15.55
CA GLY A 56 -9.27 1.51 15.61
C GLY A 56 -9.52 0.80 14.28
N ILE A 57 -9.70 1.53 13.16
CA ILE A 57 -9.81 0.94 11.81
C ILE A 57 -8.47 0.31 11.42
N LEU A 58 -8.54 -0.84 10.75
CA LEU A 58 -7.39 -1.51 10.15
C LEU A 58 -7.33 -1.24 8.65
N ASP A 59 -6.12 -1.20 8.11
CA ASP A 59 -5.86 -1.02 6.68
C ASP A 59 -4.54 -1.69 6.30
N ASN A 60 -4.40 -2.03 5.03
CA ASN A 60 -3.19 -2.58 4.46
C ASN A 60 -2.60 -1.57 3.46
N VAL A 61 -1.71 -0.70 3.95
CA VAL A 61 -1.29 0.49 3.22
C VAL A 61 0.24 0.63 3.22
N PRO A 62 0.88 1.03 2.11
CA PRO A 62 2.30 1.37 2.10
C PRO A 62 2.59 2.56 3.02
N LEU A 63 3.81 2.62 3.56
CA LEU A 63 4.24 3.71 4.45
C LEU A 63 5.64 4.19 4.10
N PHE A 64 5.93 5.46 4.44
CA PHE A 64 7.29 5.99 4.46
C PHE A 64 8.06 5.56 5.73
N ALA A 65 8.29 4.25 5.88
CA ALA A 65 8.83 3.68 7.11
C ALA A 65 10.37 3.84 7.24
N THR A 66 11.11 3.80 6.13
CA THR A 66 12.57 3.89 6.12
C THR A 66 13.07 5.33 5.98
N ASP A 67 14.32 5.59 6.36
CA ASP A 67 14.91 6.94 6.22
C ASP A 67 14.94 7.43 4.76
N LYS A 68 15.19 6.52 3.82
CA LYS A 68 15.11 6.81 2.38
C LYS A 68 13.70 7.21 1.96
N ALA A 69 12.68 6.51 2.46
CA ALA A 69 11.28 6.80 2.19
C ALA A 69 10.84 8.14 2.81
N LYS A 70 11.25 8.42 4.05
CA LYS A 70 11.01 9.70 4.73
C LYS A 70 11.69 10.87 4.02
N LYS A 71 12.91 10.66 3.52
CA LYS A 71 13.61 11.66 2.70
C LYS A 71 12.83 11.95 1.42
N PHE A 72 12.41 10.92 0.69
CA PHE A 72 11.56 11.10 -0.49
C PHE A 72 10.30 11.90 -0.17
N ALA A 73 9.60 11.59 0.92
CA ALA A 73 8.40 12.31 1.31
C ALA A 73 8.69 13.80 1.59
N THR A 74 9.80 14.09 2.27
CA THR A 74 10.26 15.46 2.56
C THR A 74 10.58 16.22 1.27
N ASP A 75 11.37 15.62 0.38
CA ASP A 75 11.76 16.22 -0.90
C ASP A 75 10.54 16.45 -1.80
N PHE A 76 9.58 15.52 -1.83
CA PHE A 76 8.35 15.63 -2.60
C PHE A 76 7.51 16.82 -2.12
N LYS A 77 7.29 16.93 -0.81
CA LYS A 77 6.55 18.05 -0.24
C LYS A 77 7.23 19.39 -0.52
N ALA A 78 8.56 19.46 -0.37
CA ALA A 78 9.31 20.67 -0.68
C ALA A 78 9.18 21.09 -2.15
N LYS A 79 9.12 20.13 -3.07
CA LYS A 79 9.02 20.39 -4.51
C LYS A 79 7.61 20.76 -4.97
N TYR A 80 6.60 20.06 -4.47
CA TYR A 80 5.23 20.14 -4.99
C TYR A 80 4.24 20.86 -4.06
N ASN A 81 4.67 21.21 -2.85
CA ASN A 81 3.85 21.86 -1.82
C ASN A 81 2.55 21.11 -1.48
N ILE A 82 2.58 19.78 -1.56
CA ILE A 82 1.49 18.87 -1.19
C ILE A 82 2.05 17.69 -0.39
N GLU A 83 1.26 17.12 0.50
CA GLU A 83 1.65 15.89 1.22
C GLU A 83 1.65 14.70 0.25
N PRO A 84 2.75 13.93 0.17
CA PRO A 84 2.76 12.71 -0.65
C PRO A 84 1.96 11.59 0.00
N SER A 85 1.25 10.82 -0.81
CA SER A 85 0.73 9.51 -0.42
C SER A 85 1.79 8.43 -0.67
N ALA A 86 2.05 7.57 0.31
CA ALA A 86 2.96 6.44 0.11
C ALA A 86 2.47 5.48 -0.98
N ALA A 87 1.15 5.37 -1.18
CA ALA A 87 0.56 4.60 -2.27
C ALA A 87 0.70 5.35 -3.61
N ALA A 88 0.17 6.58 -3.70
CA ALA A 88 0.08 7.28 -4.99
C ALA A 88 1.42 7.90 -5.46
N ALA A 89 2.32 8.26 -4.56
CA ALA A 89 3.63 8.82 -4.89
C ALA A 89 4.74 7.78 -4.69
N GLY A 90 4.80 7.13 -3.53
CA GLY A 90 5.89 6.22 -3.18
C GLY A 90 5.90 4.93 -4.00
N GLN A 91 4.78 4.22 -4.04
CA GLN A 91 4.68 2.95 -4.76
C GLN A 91 4.83 3.15 -6.27
N VAL A 92 4.22 4.21 -6.81
CA VAL A 92 4.34 4.57 -8.23
C VAL A 92 5.79 4.91 -8.58
N TYR A 93 6.52 5.57 -7.68
CA TYR A 93 7.95 5.85 -7.86
C TYR A 93 8.76 4.54 -7.98
N ASP A 94 8.51 3.56 -7.14
CA ASP A 94 9.18 2.24 -7.20
C ASP A 94 8.85 1.50 -8.50
N TRP A 95 7.57 1.41 -8.86
CA TRP A 95 7.14 0.78 -10.12
C TRP A 95 7.72 1.46 -11.36
N THR A 96 7.77 2.80 -11.37
CA THR A 96 8.36 3.56 -12.47
C THR A 96 9.84 3.26 -12.61
N ARG A 97 10.58 3.20 -11.49
CA ARG A 97 12.01 2.86 -11.51
C ARG A 97 12.25 1.42 -11.95
N PHE A 98 11.39 0.49 -11.55
CA PHE A 98 11.48 -0.89 -12.02
C PHE A 98 11.21 -0.98 -13.54
N PHE A 99 10.20 -0.27 -14.05
CA PHE A 99 9.95 -0.19 -15.49
C PHE A 99 11.15 0.38 -16.24
N ILE A 100 11.75 1.48 -15.76
CA ILE A 100 12.94 2.08 -16.37
C ILE A 100 14.11 1.08 -16.40
N LYS A 101 14.33 0.31 -15.32
CA LYS A 101 15.32 -0.77 -15.30
C LYS A 101 15.03 -1.79 -16.39
N ALA A 102 13.81 -2.33 -16.47
CA ALA A 102 13.44 -3.33 -17.47
C ALA A 102 13.58 -2.79 -18.91
N ALA A 103 13.18 -1.54 -19.16
CA ALA A 103 13.30 -0.89 -20.47
C ALA A 103 14.77 -0.71 -20.89
N ASN A 104 15.65 -0.31 -19.96
CA ASN A 104 17.08 -0.20 -20.24
C ASN A 104 17.72 -1.56 -20.56
N GLU A 105 17.36 -2.62 -19.83
CA GLU A 105 17.85 -3.97 -20.12
C GLU A 105 17.29 -4.51 -21.45
N THR A 106 16.02 -4.20 -21.77
CA THR A 106 15.41 -4.52 -23.07
C THR A 106 16.17 -3.87 -24.22
N LEU A 107 16.49 -2.57 -24.08
CA LEU A 107 17.28 -1.83 -25.08
C LEU A 107 18.68 -2.44 -25.25
N LYS A 108 19.31 -2.82 -24.14
CA LYS A 108 20.63 -3.46 -24.15
C LYS A 108 20.62 -4.84 -24.80
N GLU A 109 19.60 -5.64 -24.55
CA GLU A 109 19.50 -7.03 -25.05
C GLU A 109 19.06 -7.10 -26.51
N TYR A 110 18.11 -6.27 -26.93
CA TYR A 110 17.50 -6.35 -28.27
C TYR A 110 17.82 -5.16 -29.18
N GLY A 111 18.63 -4.20 -28.71
CA GLY A 111 19.10 -3.05 -29.50
C GLY A 111 18.04 -1.99 -29.82
N SER A 112 16.77 -2.20 -29.44
CA SER A 112 15.69 -1.21 -29.64
C SER A 112 14.58 -1.37 -28.60
N LEU A 113 13.99 -0.23 -28.23
CA LEU A 113 12.85 -0.17 -27.31
C LEU A 113 11.54 -0.04 -28.10
N ASN A 114 10.79 -1.14 -28.20
CA ASN A 114 9.48 -1.19 -28.83
C ASN A 114 8.60 -2.18 -28.06
N SER A 115 7.28 -2.17 -28.32
CA SER A 115 6.33 -3.00 -27.57
C SER A 115 6.60 -4.50 -27.69
N ALA A 116 7.08 -4.97 -28.83
CA ALA A 116 7.39 -6.40 -29.04
C ALA A 116 8.59 -6.83 -28.18
N ASN A 117 9.67 -6.03 -28.17
CA ASN A 117 10.85 -6.30 -27.36
C ASN A 117 10.56 -6.18 -25.86
N LEU A 118 9.77 -5.19 -25.44
CA LEU A 118 9.34 -5.04 -24.05
C LEU A 118 8.49 -6.21 -23.56
N LEU A 119 7.51 -6.64 -24.36
CA LEU A 119 6.69 -7.80 -24.04
C LEU A 119 7.54 -9.06 -23.93
N LYS A 120 8.43 -9.28 -24.90
CA LYS A 120 9.36 -10.41 -24.91
C LYS A 120 10.25 -10.41 -23.67
N TYR A 121 10.87 -9.28 -23.33
CA TYR A 121 11.68 -9.15 -22.11
C TYR A 121 10.86 -9.43 -20.84
N GLY A 122 9.65 -8.87 -20.78
CA GLY A 122 8.71 -9.08 -19.69
C GLY A 122 8.42 -10.56 -19.47
N GLN A 123 8.08 -11.30 -20.52
CA GLN A 123 7.79 -12.73 -20.45
C GLN A 123 9.04 -13.57 -20.14
N GLU A 124 10.15 -13.33 -20.83
CA GLU A 124 11.33 -14.19 -20.73
C GLU A 124 12.18 -13.96 -19.49
N LYS A 125 12.12 -12.75 -18.90
CA LYS A 125 13.04 -12.30 -17.85
C LYS A 125 12.32 -11.83 -16.59
N VAL A 126 11.32 -10.96 -16.71
CA VAL A 126 10.60 -10.44 -15.54
C VAL A 126 9.72 -11.53 -14.95
N MET A 127 8.78 -12.07 -15.73
CA MET A 127 7.80 -13.08 -15.28
C MET A 127 8.43 -14.42 -14.87
N THR A 128 9.67 -14.70 -15.30
CA THR A 128 10.42 -15.91 -14.88
C THR A 128 11.36 -15.66 -13.70
N GLY A 129 11.35 -14.45 -13.13
CA GLY A 129 12.14 -14.11 -11.95
C GLY A 129 13.64 -13.93 -12.18
N LYS A 130 14.08 -13.84 -13.45
CA LYS A 130 15.49 -13.55 -13.81
C LYS A 130 15.87 -12.10 -13.53
N VAL A 131 14.88 -11.24 -13.32
CA VAL A 131 15.06 -9.83 -12.97
C VAL A 131 14.32 -9.54 -11.67
N ALA A 132 14.98 -8.86 -10.75
CA ALA A 132 14.39 -8.29 -9.56
C ALA A 132 14.78 -6.81 -9.44
N PHE A 133 14.02 -6.07 -8.65
CA PHE A 133 14.31 -4.70 -8.27
C PHE A 133 14.23 -4.55 -6.75
N ASP A 134 15.35 -4.20 -6.13
CA ASP A 134 15.54 -4.10 -4.67
C ASP A 134 15.95 -2.68 -4.23
N GLU A 135 15.86 -1.73 -5.15
CA GLU A 135 16.23 -0.33 -4.90
C GLU A 135 15.02 0.54 -4.52
N GLY A 136 13.90 -0.04 -4.13
CA GLY A 136 12.68 0.70 -3.80
C GLY A 136 12.83 1.64 -2.60
N ILE A 137 11.87 2.54 -2.45
CA ILE A 137 11.68 3.37 -1.24
C ILE A 137 10.54 2.84 -0.39
N ILE A 138 9.53 2.22 -1.00
CA ILE A 138 8.40 1.56 -0.34
C ILE A 138 8.64 0.06 -0.31
N MET A 139 8.90 -0.54 -1.47
CA MET A 139 9.02 -1.99 -1.63
C MET A 139 10.46 -2.42 -1.43
N LYS A 140 10.67 -3.41 -0.56
CA LYS A 140 11.99 -3.99 -0.33
C LYS A 140 12.48 -4.75 -1.57
N GLN A 141 11.58 -5.49 -2.22
CA GLN A 141 11.88 -6.15 -3.49
C GLN A 141 10.63 -6.30 -4.34
N LEU A 142 10.75 -5.98 -5.63
CA LEU A 142 9.84 -6.35 -6.70
C LEU A 142 10.50 -7.50 -7.48
N LYS A 143 9.97 -8.71 -7.28
CA LYS A 143 10.41 -9.92 -7.95
C LYS A 143 9.17 -10.72 -8.32
N PHE A 144 9.27 -11.49 -9.41
CA PHE A 144 8.19 -12.32 -9.94
C PHE A 144 8.71 -13.75 -10.11
N ASP A 145 7.81 -14.67 -10.37
CA ASP A 145 8.11 -15.99 -10.90
C ASP A 145 6.93 -16.51 -11.72
N GLU A 146 7.08 -17.69 -12.30
CA GLU A 146 6.08 -18.31 -13.18
C GLU A 146 4.75 -18.59 -12.46
N THR A 147 4.74 -18.61 -11.13
CA THR A 147 3.55 -18.85 -10.30
C THR A 147 2.93 -17.56 -9.77
N SER A 148 3.69 -16.47 -9.67
CA SER A 148 3.24 -15.18 -9.16
C SER A 148 2.78 -14.25 -10.29
N ALA A 149 3.37 -14.35 -11.48
CA ALA A 149 3.08 -13.47 -12.60
C ALA A 149 1.58 -13.47 -12.96
N PRO A 150 0.97 -12.31 -13.26
CA PRO A 150 1.58 -11.01 -13.52
C PRO A 150 1.86 -10.17 -12.26
N ASP A 151 1.65 -10.72 -11.06
CA ASP A 151 1.87 -10.03 -9.80
C ASP A 151 3.27 -10.34 -9.22
N PRO A 152 3.88 -9.41 -8.48
CA PRO A 152 5.11 -9.71 -7.77
C PRO A 152 4.86 -10.76 -6.68
N ILE A 153 5.90 -11.49 -6.30
CA ILE A 153 5.88 -12.39 -5.15
C ILE A 153 5.48 -11.57 -3.92
N VAL A 154 4.40 -11.97 -3.27
CA VAL A 154 3.88 -11.32 -2.07
C VAL A 154 4.48 -11.96 -0.83
N GLY A 155 4.89 -11.14 0.14
CA GLY A 155 5.29 -11.62 1.46
C GLY A 155 6.51 -10.90 2.04
N GLN A 156 6.91 -11.34 3.23
CA GLN A 156 8.04 -10.78 3.95
C GLN A 156 9.31 -10.82 3.09
N GLY A 157 10.01 -9.70 3.02
CA GLY A 157 11.19 -9.55 2.15
C GLY A 157 10.89 -9.14 0.70
N ASN A 158 9.65 -9.30 0.24
CA ASN A 158 9.22 -9.00 -1.13
C ASN A 158 8.20 -7.85 -1.16
N TYR A 159 7.16 -7.98 -2.00
CA TYR A 159 6.07 -7.03 -2.09
C TYR A 159 5.10 -7.26 -0.92
N ILE A 160 4.98 -6.27 -0.05
CA ILE A 160 4.08 -6.34 1.10
C ILE A 160 3.73 -4.93 1.57
N PHE A 161 2.46 -4.71 1.88
CA PHE A 161 2.04 -3.56 2.65
C PHE A 161 1.96 -3.95 4.12
N PRO A 162 2.42 -3.09 5.05
CA PRO A 162 2.13 -3.30 6.46
C PRO A 162 0.63 -3.22 6.73
N VAL A 163 0.18 -3.96 7.74
CA VAL A 163 -1.13 -3.73 8.35
C VAL A 163 -0.96 -2.63 9.38
N VAL A 164 -1.76 -1.58 9.25
CA VAL A 164 -1.80 -0.45 10.17
C VAL A 164 -3.10 -0.44 10.95
N GLN A 165 -3.05 0.17 12.13
CA GLN A 165 -4.22 0.59 12.88
C GLN A 165 -4.17 2.11 13.11
N TYR A 166 -5.28 2.79 12.84
CA TYR A 166 -5.36 4.25 12.96
C TYR A 166 -5.73 4.69 14.38
N PHE A 167 -5.01 5.69 14.90
CA PHE A 167 -5.35 6.38 16.15
C PHE A 167 -4.94 7.86 16.10
N GLY A 168 -5.86 8.76 16.42
CA GLY A 168 -5.59 10.19 16.56
C GLY A 168 -4.93 10.82 15.33
N GLY A 169 -5.38 10.42 14.14
CA GLY A 169 -4.82 10.90 12.87
C GLY A 169 -3.47 10.31 12.49
N LYS A 170 -3.06 9.18 13.08
CA LYS A 170 -1.78 8.50 12.79
C LYS A 170 -1.97 7.03 12.49
N GLU A 171 -1.18 6.53 11.54
CA GLU A 171 -1.01 5.12 11.23
C GLU A 171 -0.02 4.48 12.20
N THR A 172 -0.39 3.36 12.81
CA THR A 172 0.53 2.55 13.63
C THR A 172 0.66 1.16 13.04
N VAL A 173 1.88 0.72 12.71
CA VAL A 173 2.11 -0.61 12.12
C VAL A 173 1.93 -1.70 13.16
N ILE A 174 1.04 -2.65 12.89
CA ILE A 174 0.79 -3.82 13.75
C ILE A 174 1.34 -5.13 13.17
N TRP A 175 1.62 -5.17 11.86
CA TRP A 175 2.22 -6.28 11.13
C TRP A 175 2.86 -5.78 9.82
N PRO A 176 3.93 -6.40 9.27
CA PRO A 176 4.66 -7.56 9.78
C PRO A 176 5.48 -7.24 11.03
N SER A 177 5.84 -8.28 11.79
CA SER A 177 6.55 -8.15 13.07
C SER A 177 7.85 -7.34 12.96
N GLU A 178 8.55 -7.42 11.83
CA GLU A 178 9.79 -6.67 11.57
C GLU A 178 9.60 -5.15 11.49
N GLN A 179 8.39 -4.68 11.17
CA GLN A 179 8.04 -3.26 11.03
C GLN A 179 7.10 -2.78 12.14
N LYS A 180 6.65 -3.69 13.01
CA LYS A 180 5.63 -3.45 14.02
C LYS A 180 6.09 -2.41 15.04
N SER A 181 5.25 -1.41 15.27
CA SER A 181 5.42 -0.37 16.29
C SER A 181 4.38 -0.45 17.41
N ALA A 182 3.30 -1.22 17.24
CA ALA A 182 2.35 -1.53 18.31
C ALA A 182 1.64 -2.87 18.11
N VAL A 183 1.02 -3.40 19.16
CA VAL A 183 0.09 -4.53 19.08
C VAL A 183 -1.30 -4.06 18.64
N LEU A 184 -2.07 -4.94 18.00
CA LEU A 184 -3.49 -4.72 17.73
C LEU A 184 -4.21 -4.33 19.03
N LYS A 185 -4.94 -3.21 19.02
CA LYS A 185 -5.81 -2.81 20.12
C LYS A 185 -7.26 -3.00 19.70
N MET A 186 -7.98 -3.89 20.38
CA MET A 186 -9.40 -4.06 20.10
C MET A 186 -10.16 -2.80 20.56
N PRO A 187 -10.81 -2.06 19.66
CA PRO A 187 -11.52 -0.85 20.04
C PRO A 187 -12.81 -1.19 20.79
N ASP A 188 -13.25 -0.31 21.70
CA ASP A 188 -14.40 -0.59 22.60
C ASP A 188 -15.71 -0.84 21.84
N PHE A 189 -15.87 -0.28 20.65
CA PHE A 189 -17.05 -0.57 19.82
C PHE A 189 -17.04 -1.99 19.25
N ALA A 190 -15.90 -2.67 19.16
CA ALA A 190 -15.75 -4.01 18.58
C ALA A 190 -15.50 -5.10 19.63
N LYS A 191 -15.52 -4.74 20.93
CA LYS A 191 -15.63 -5.70 22.03
C LYS A 191 -17.07 -6.17 22.16
#